data_AF-A0A1I6MXV3-F1
#
_entry.id   AF-A0A1I6MXV3-F1
#
_cell.length_a   1.000
_cell.length_b   1.000
_cell.length_c   1.000
_cell.angle_alpha   90.00
_cell.angle_beta   90.00
_cell.angle_gamma   90.00
#
_symmetry.space_group_name_H-M   'P 1'
#
loop_
_entity.id
_entity.type
_entity.pdbx_description
1 polymer ?
#
loop_
_entity_poly.entity_id
_entity_poly.type
_entity_poly.pdbx_seq_one_letter_code
_entity_poly.pdbx_strand_id
1 'polypeptide(L)'
;MVGGSAGTGWVAADMGSMRRRVVCLGWASLTMAAGLAVRMGPLGLPWGVAKYGGSGLWAVMIYWLLCVVCPEWQPVTVGGIASAVAVAVEFGKLYRSPGMDAFRLTTAGKLLLGRYFAWWDILAYLVGIWVVVGLDGWLEGRRSR
;
A
#
# COMPACT_ATOMS: atom_id res chain seq x y z
N MET A 1 -24.67 41.66 12.58
CA MET A 1 -23.46 40.86 12.91
C MET A 1 -23.85 39.40 12.92
N VAL A 2 -23.85 38.73 11.76
CA VAL A 2 -24.14 37.29 11.63
C VAL A 2 -23.24 36.73 10.55
N GLY A 3 -22.61 35.57 10.81
CA GLY A 3 -22.16 34.64 9.77
C GLY A 3 -20.65 34.63 9.46
N GLY A 4 -19.83 34.09 10.37
CA GLY A 4 -18.40 33.82 10.10
C GLY A 4 -17.89 32.42 10.47
N SER A 5 -18.70 31.56 11.10
CA SER A 5 -18.23 30.28 11.65
C SER A 5 -18.27 29.09 10.68
N ALA A 6 -18.87 29.25 9.49
CA ALA A 6 -18.93 28.17 8.51
C ALA A 6 -17.61 27.96 7.75
N GLY A 7 -16.78 29.01 7.59
CA GLY A 7 -15.56 28.95 6.78
C GLY A 7 -14.37 28.25 7.45
N THR A 8 -14.29 28.28 8.79
CA THR A 8 -13.17 27.69 9.54
C THR A 8 -13.21 26.17 9.58
N GLY A 9 -14.41 25.57 9.56
CA GLY A 9 -14.58 24.11 9.57
C GLY A 9 -14.05 23.43 8.30
N TRP A 10 -14.32 24.00 7.12
CA TRP A 10 -13.87 23.45 5.84
C TRP A 10 -12.35 23.59 5.66
N VAL A 11 -11.76 24.71 6.09
CA VAL A 11 -10.31 24.92 6.02
C VAL A 11 -9.56 23.98 6.96
N ALA A 12 -10.07 23.76 8.18
CA ALA A 12 -9.48 22.82 9.12
C ALA A 12 -9.59 21.36 8.63
N ALA A 13 -10.71 20.97 8.03
CA ALA A 13 -10.90 19.65 7.42
C ALA A 13 -9.96 19.43 6.23
N ASP A 14 -9.83 20.42 5.35
CA ASP A 14 -8.94 20.38 4.19
C ASP A 14 -7.47 20.24 4.60
N MET A 15 -7.01 21.04 5.58
CA MET A 15 -5.67 20.94 6.16
C MET A 15 -5.42 19.59 6.85
N GLY A 16 -6.44 19.03 7.52
CA GLY A 16 -6.39 17.70 8.14
C GLY A 16 -6.16 16.60 7.13
N SER A 17 -6.90 16.64 6.02
CA SER A 17 -6.78 15.70 4.91
C SER A 17 -5.43 15.83 4.19
N MET A 18 -4.96 17.06 3.95
CA MET A 18 -3.69 17.30 3.27
C MET A 18 -2.49 16.84 4.09
N ARG A 19 -2.48 17.09 5.41
CA ARG A 19 -1.44 16.57 6.30
C ARG A 19 -1.41 15.04 6.29
N ARG A 20 -2.57 14.37 6.29
CA ARG A 20 -2.63 12.90 6.20
C ARG A 20 -2.03 12.41 4.89
N ARG A 21 -2.42 13.01 3.75
CA ARG A 21 -1.87 12.67 2.43
C ARG A 21 -0.35 12.78 2.39
N VAL A 22 0.22 13.86 2.91
CA VAL A 22 1.69 14.05 2.95
C VAL A 22 2.37 12.97 3.80
N VAL A 23 1.82 12.63 4.97
CA VAL A 23 2.36 11.57 5.82
C VAL A 23 2.29 10.21 5.12
N CYS A 24 1.14 9.87 4.52
CA CYS A 24 0.97 8.63 3.77
C CYS A 24 1.91 8.55 2.55
N LEU A 25 2.12 9.66 1.83
CA LEU A 25 3.10 9.73 0.73
C LEU A 25 4.52 9.48 1.24
N GLY A 26 4.90 10.08 2.38
CA GLY A 26 6.21 9.84 3.00
C GLY A 26 6.42 8.36 3.32
N TRP A 27 5.42 7.70 3.91
CA TRP A 27 5.47 6.26 4.16
C TRP A 27 5.45 5.42 2.88
N ALA A 28 4.70 5.81 1.86
CA ALA A 28 4.70 5.13 0.56
C ALA A 28 6.08 5.20 -0.11
N SER A 29 6.72 6.37 -0.11
CA SER A 29 8.06 6.55 -0.66
C SER A 29 9.12 5.75 0.12
N LEU A 30 9.03 5.74 1.45
CA LEU A 30 9.92 4.96 2.30
C LEU A 30 9.77 3.45 2.05
N THR A 31 8.53 2.96 1.96
CA THR A 31 8.24 1.54 1.72
C THR A 31 8.62 1.10 0.31
N MET A 32 8.46 1.99 -0.69
CA MET A 32 8.95 1.79 -2.05
C MET A 32 10.48 1.67 -2.09
N ALA A 33 11.21 2.59 -1.45
CA ALA A 33 12.66 2.55 -1.37
C ALA A 33 13.17 1.31 -0.63
N ALA A 34 12.54 0.95 0.49
CA ALA A 34 12.86 -0.26 1.25
C ALA A 34 12.58 -1.52 0.42
N GLY A 35 11.45 -1.60 -0.28
CA GLY A 35 11.10 -2.73 -1.13
C GLY A 35 12.08 -2.92 -2.29
N LEU A 36 12.54 -1.81 -2.88
CA LEU A 36 13.56 -1.82 -3.91
C LEU A 36 14.93 -2.26 -3.36
N ALA A 37 15.32 -1.76 -2.18
CA ALA A 37 16.55 -2.16 -1.50
C ALA A 37 16.53 -3.65 -1.12
N VAL A 38 15.40 -4.19 -0.64
CA VAL A 38 15.26 -5.62 -0.32
C VAL A 38 15.34 -6.51 -1.56
N ARG A 39 14.84 -6.04 -2.71
CA ARG A 39 14.86 -6.82 -3.97
C ARG A 39 16.17 -6.70 -4.77
N MET A 40 16.79 -5.52 -4.78
CA MET A 40 17.93 -5.21 -5.64
C MET A 40 19.24 -5.00 -4.86
N GLY A 41 19.16 -4.80 -3.55
CA GLY A 41 20.32 -4.60 -2.71
C GLY A 41 21.10 -5.90 -2.49
N PRO A 42 22.43 -5.88 -2.53
CA PRO A 42 23.29 -7.02 -2.21
C PRO A 42 23.36 -7.22 -0.69
N LEU A 43 22.20 -7.30 -0.03
CA LEU A 43 22.06 -7.28 1.42
C LEU A 43 22.39 -8.63 2.09
N GLY A 44 22.83 -9.64 1.31
CA GLY A 44 23.11 -10.98 1.83
C GLY A 44 21.88 -11.68 2.44
N LEU A 45 20.67 -11.18 2.17
CA LEU A 45 19.44 -11.69 2.75
C LEU A 45 19.13 -13.10 2.19
N PRO A 46 18.60 -14.01 3.03
CA PRO A 46 18.11 -15.29 2.56
C PRO A 46 17.07 -15.07 1.46
N TRP A 47 17.12 -15.89 0.40
CA TRP A 47 16.26 -15.75 -0.78
C TRP A 47 14.77 -15.59 -0.44
N GLY A 48 14.28 -16.33 0.56
CA GLY A 48 12.90 -16.22 1.04
C GLY A 48 12.58 -14.83 1.60
N VAL A 49 13.45 -14.25 2.41
CA VAL A 49 13.22 -12.92 3.00
C VAL A 49 13.29 -11.82 1.93
N ALA A 50 14.25 -11.91 1.01
CA ALA A 50 14.35 -10.98 -0.11
C ALA A 50 13.09 -11.04 -1.01
N LYS A 51 12.57 -12.24 -1.27
CA LYS A 51 11.37 -12.44 -2.07
C LYS A 51 10.10 -11.97 -1.35
N TYR A 52 9.80 -12.56 -0.19
CA TYR A 52 8.55 -12.32 0.54
C TYR A 52 8.53 -10.95 1.22
N GLY A 53 9.69 -10.44 1.68
CA GLY A 53 9.81 -9.10 2.24
C GLY A 53 9.55 -8.03 1.19
N GLY A 54 10.10 -8.18 -0.02
CA GLY A 54 9.81 -7.27 -1.14
C GLY A 54 8.33 -7.30 -1.55
N SER A 55 7.71 -8.49 -1.57
CA SER A 55 6.28 -8.64 -1.83
C SER A 55 5.43 -7.96 -0.74
N GLY A 56 5.69 -8.21 0.55
CA GLY A 56 4.99 -7.55 1.65
C GLY A 56 5.11 -6.03 1.59
N LEU A 57 6.31 -5.50 1.37
CA LEU A 57 6.56 -4.05 1.24
C LEU A 57 5.81 -3.44 0.05
N TRP A 58 5.66 -4.18 -1.05
CA TRP A 58 4.86 -3.74 -2.18
C TRP A 58 3.38 -3.60 -1.81
N ALA A 59 2.79 -4.56 -1.09
CA ALA A 59 1.40 -4.46 -0.65
C ALA A 59 1.19 -3.33 0.37
N VAL A 60 2.16 -3.11 1.26
CA VAL A 60 2.17 -1.97 2.18
C VAL A 60 2.18 -0.64 1.41
N MET A 61 2.96 -0.53 0.34
CA MET A 61 2.95 0.65 -0.52
C MET A 61 1.57 0.90 -1.13
N ILE A 62 0.88 -0.15 -1.64
CA ILE A 62 -0.47 -0.02 -2.18
C ILE A 62 -1.46 0.50 -1.13
N TYR A 63 -1.38 0.01 0.11
CA TYR A 63 -2.19 0.52 1.21
C TYR A 63 -1.98 2.04 1.41
N TRP A 64 -0.73 2.49 1.49
CA TRP A 64 -0.45 3.91 1.68
C TRP A 64 -0.94 4.78 0.53
N LEU A 65 -0.81 4.32 -0.71
CA LEU A 65 -1.35 5.02 -1.88
C LEU A 65 -2.89 5.14 -1.80
N LEU A 66 -3.59 4.10 -1.35
CA LEU A 66 -5.03 4.17 -1.13
C LEU A 66 -5.40 5.17 -0.02
N CYS A 67 -4.62 5.27 1.06
CA CYS A 67 -4.82 6.31 2.08
C CYS A 67 -4.59 7.73 1.56
N VAL A 68 -3.73 7.93 0.55
CA VAL A 68 -3.53 9.23 -0.10
C VAL A 68 -4.75 9.61 -0.93
N VAL A 69 -5.30 8.64 -1.69
CA VAL A 69 -6.49 8.86 -2.54
C VAL A 69 -7.74 9.05 -1.68
N CYS A 70 -7.92 8.21 -0.66
CA CYS A 70 -9.09 8.18 0.22
C CYS A 70 -8.70 8.44 1.69
N PRO A 71 -8.28 9.68 2.05
CA PRO A 71 -7.79 10.00 3.39
C PRO A 71 -8.88 9.97 4.48
N GLU A 72 -10.16 9.96 4.11
CA GLU A 72 -11.29 9.92 5.05
C GLU A 72 -11.76 8.50 5.36
N TRP A 73 -11.24 7.49 4.68
CA TRP A 73 -11.66 6.12 4.88
C TRP A 73 -11.01 5.50 6.11
N GLN A 74 -11.75 4.61 6.78
CA GLN A 74 -11.24 3.89 7.93
C GLN A 74 -10.10 2.96 7.50
N PRO A 75 -9.02 2.84 8.31
CA PRO A 75 -7.88 1.97 8.03
C PRO A 75 -8.28 0.53 7.64
N VAL A 76 -9.27 -0.03 8.33
CA VAL A 76 -9.78 -1.38 8.08
C VAL A 76 -10.40 -1.52 6.69
N THR A 77 -11.17 -0.51 6.24
CA THR A 77 -11.77 -0.49 4.90
C THR A 77 -10.69 -0.43 3.82
N VAL A 78 -9.69 0.43 4.00
CA VAL A 78 -8.56 0.54 3.07
C VAL A 78 -7.76 -0.77 3.04
N GLY A 79 -7.53 -1.39 4.19
CA GLY A 79 -6.86 -2.68 4.32
C GLY A 79 -7.59 -3.81 3.61
N GLY A 80 -8.93 -3.86 3.71
CA GLY A 80 -9.76 -4.81 3.00
C GLY A 80 -9.64 -4.67 1.48
N ILE A 81 -9.69 -3.44 0.97
CA ILE A 81 -9.55 -3.15 -0.46
C ILE A 81 -8.13 -3.49 -0.95
N ALA A 82 -7.10 -3.09 -0.22
CA ALA A 82 -5.71 -3.43 -0.54
C ALA A 82 -5.52 -4.96 -0.59
N SER A 83 -6.13 -5.69 0.34
CA SER A 83 -6.08 -7.15 0.38
C SER A 83 -6.77 -7.77 -0.83
N ALA A 84 -7.97 -7.28 -1.18
CA ALA A 84 -8.69 -7.73 -2.36
C ALA A 84 -7.91 -7.46 -3.65
N VAL A 85 -7.27 -6.28 -3.77
CA VAL A 85 -6.41 -5.94 -4.90
C VAL A 85 -5.20 -6.87 -4.96
N ALA A 86 -4.49 -7.09 -3.85
CA ALA A 86 -3.33 -7.97 -3.81
C ALA A 86 -3.69 -9.42 -4.19
N VAL A 87 -4.82 -9.92 -3.69
CA VAL A 87 -5.37 -11.22 -4.05
C VAL A 87 -5.74 -11.26 -5.53
N ALA A 88 -6.45 -10.26 -6.06
CA ALA A 88 -6.82 -10.17 -7.47
C ALA A 88 -5.61 -10.10 -8.40
N VAL A 89 -4.55 -9.38 -8.01
CA VAL A 89 -3.28 -9.34 -8.75
C VAL A 89 -2.62 -10.72 -8.77
N GLU A 90 -2.65 -11.45 -7.66
CA GLU A 90 -2.12 -12.82 -7.58
C GLU A 90 -2.94 -13.81 -8.44
N PHE A 91 -4.27 -13.76 -8.36
CA PHE A 91 -5.16 -14.55 -9.21
C PHE A 91 -5.04 -14.17 -10.69
N GLY A 92 -4.79 -12.90 -11.00
CA GLY A 92 -4.47 -12.43 -12.34
C GLY A 92 -3.24 -13.13 -12.93
N LYS A 93 -2.34 -13.67 -12.10
CA LYS A 93 -1.21 -14.48 -12.61
C LYS A 93 -1.67 -15.79 -13.25
N LEU A 94 -2.81 -16.36 -12.85
CA LEU A 94 -3.37 -17.58 -13.42
C LEU A 94 -4.06 -17.31 -14.77
N TYR A 95 -4.51 -16.08 -15.01
CA TYR A 95 -5.08 -15.66 -16.28
C TYR A 95 -3.97 -15.43 -17.31
N ARG A 96 -3.90 -16.30 -18.33
CA ARG A 96 -3.04 -16.14 -19.52
C ARG A 96 -3.87 -15.56 -20.65
N SER A 97 -3.90 -14.23 -20.76
CA SER A 97 -4.41 -13.53 -21.94
C SER A 97 -3.24 -12.87 -22.70
N PRO A 98 -3.30 -12.80 -24.04
CA PRO A 98 -2.23 -12.24 -24.87
C PRO A 98 -1.91 -10.76 -24.54
N GLY A 99 -2.89 -10.00 -24.00
CA GLY A 99 -2.66 -8.63 -23.52
C GLY A 99 -1.89 -8.57 -22.19
N MET A 100 -2.10 -9.53 -21.28
CA MET A 100 -1.34 -9.61 -20.03
C MET A 100 0.09 -10.12 -20.23
N ASP A 101 0.32 -10.97 -21.22
CA ASP A 101 1.68 -11.43 -21.54
C ASP A 101 2.53 -10.29 -22.13
N ALA A 102 1.94 -9.39 -22.91
CA ALA A 102 2.60 -8.15 -23.35
C ALA A 102 2.98 -7.26 -22.15
N PHE A 103 2.10 -7.14 -21.15
CA PHE A 103 2.40 -6.39 -19.93
C PHE A 103 3.50 -7.08 -19.08
N ARG A 104 3.52 -8.41 -18.98
CA ARG A 104 4.57 -9.20 -18.30
C ARG A 104 5.96 -9.02 -18.91
N LEU A 105 6.04 -8.70 -20.20
CA LEU A 105 7.33 -8.44 -20.84
C LEU A 105 7.92 -7.09 -20.42
N THR A 106 7.08 -6.15 -19.98
CA THR A 106 7.53 -4.84 -19.48
C THR A 106 8.24 -4.97 -18.13
N THR A 107 9.20 -4.08 -17.86
CA THR A 107 9.91 -4.01 -16.58
C THR A 107 8.93 -3.81 -15.41
N ALA A 108 7.88 -3.00 -15.62
CA ALA A 108 6.80 -2.79 -14.66
C ALA A 108 6.02 -4.09 -14.39
N GLY A 109 5.64 -4.85 -15.42
CA GLY A 109 4.95 -6.13 -15.25
C GLY A 109 5.80 -7.19 -14.55
N LYS A 110 7.12 -7.25 -14.83
CA LYS A 110 8.04 -8.15 -14.10
C LYS A 110 8.15 -7.79 -12.62
N LEU A 111 8.13 -6.49 -12.29
CA LEU A 111 8.18 -5.99 -10.92
C LEU A 111 6.85 -6.15 -10.16
N LEU A 112 5.72 -5.90 -10.83
CA LEU A 112 4.38 -5.88 -10.25
C LEU A 112 3.71 -7.26 -10.21
N LEU A 113 3.74 -8.02 -11.30
CA LEU A 113 3.09 -9.34 -11.33
C LEU A 113 4.00 -10.46 -10.85
N GLY A 114 5.31 -10.39 -11.02
CA GLY A 114 6.15 -11.57 -10.77
C GLY A 114 5.79 -12.77 -11.68
N ARG A 115 6.61 -13.81 -11.61
CA ARG A 115 6.58 -14.91 -12.60
C ARG A 115 5.63 -16.05 -12.28
N TYR A 116 5.31 -16.28 -11.00
CA TYR A 116 4.57 -17.45 -10.55
C TYR A 116 3.54 -17.08 -9.49
N PHE A 117 2.42 -17.79 -9.49
CA PHE A 117 1.42 -17.78 -8.43
C PHE A 117 2.01 -18.44 -7.18
N ALA A 118 1.94 -17.76 -6.03
CA ALA A 118 2.36 -18.34 -4.76
C ALA A 118 1.41 -17.94 -3.62
N TRP A 119 0.83 -18.94 -2.95
CA TRP A 119 0.04 -18.73 -1.72
C TRP A 119 0.81 -17.98 -0.63
N TRP A 120 2.14 -18.21 -0.55
CA TRP A 120 3.02 -17.48 0.36
C TRP A 120 3.15 -15.99 0.03
N ASP A 121 3.01 -15.59 -1.24
CA ASP A 121 2.98 -14.17 -1.61
C ASP A 121 1.67 -13.53 -1.11
N ILE A 122 0.54 -14.23 -1.21
CA ILE A 122 -0.74 -13.77 -0.63
C ILE A 122 -0.61 -13.57 0.89
N LEU A 123 -0.04 -14.56 1.59
CA LEU A 123 0.17 -14.44 3.04
C LEU A 123 1.10 -13.26 3.38
N ALA A 124 2.19 -13.08 2.64
CA ALA A 124 3.08 -11.94 2.85
C ALA A 124 2.39 -10.60 2.62
N TYR A 125 1.53 -10.50 1.59
CA TYR A 125 0.73 -9.30 1.33
C TYR A 125 -0.25 -9.02 2.46
N LEU A 126 -1.02 -10.04 2.87
CA LEU A 126 -1.99 -9.90 3.97
C LEU A 126 -1.31 -9.47 5.26
N VAL A 127 -0.21 -10.13 5.65
CA VAL A 127 0.54 -9.77 6.85
C VAL A 127 1.04 -8.33 6.77
N GLY A 128 1.64 -7.93 5.65
CA GLY A 128 2.12 -6.56 5.46
C GLY A 128 0.99 -5.53 5.59
N ILE A 129 -0.13 -5.75 4.91
CA ILE A 129 -1.29 -4.85 4.94
C ILE A 129 -1.83 -4.75 6.38
N TRP A 130 -2.09 -5.86 7.06
CA TRP A 130 -2.72 -5.84 8.38
C TRP A 130 -1.82 -5.27 9.48
N VAL A 131 -0.50 -5.46 9.38
CA VAL A 131 0.47 -4.77 10.25
C VAL A 131 0.35 -3.25 10.09
N VAL A 132 0.27 -2.76 8.85
CA VAL A 132 0.20 -1.31 8.60
C VAL A 132 -1.18 -0.73 8.94
N VAL A 133 -2.27 -1.47 8.74
CA VAL A 133 -3.62 -1.11 9.19
C VAL A 133 -3.65 -0.91 10.70
N GLY A 134 -3.03 -1.83 11.46
CA GLY A 134 -2.90 -1.70 12.91
C GLY A 134 -2.08 -0.48 13.32
N LEU A 135 -0.98 -0.20 12.62
CA LEU A 135 -0.14 0.97 12.85
C LEU A 135 -0.91 2.28 12.57
N ASP A 136 -1.61 2.36 11.43
CA ASP A 136 -2.39 3.54 11.02
C ASP A 136 -3.54 3.81 11.99
N GLY A 137 -4.30 2.78 12.36
CA GLY A 137 -5.35 2.89 13.37
C GLY A 137 -4.84 3.30 14.75
N TRP A 138 -3.65 2.85 15.15
CA TRP A 138 -3.01 3.27 16.40
C TRP A 138 -2.57 4.74 16.37
N LEU A 139 -2.05 5.22 15.23
CA LEU A 139 -1.68 6.62 15.03
C LEU A 139 -2.91 7.55 15.04
N GLU A 140 -4.02 7.13 14.44
CA GLU A 140 -5.29 7.86 14.49
C GLU A 140 -5.87 7.91 15.91
N GLY A 141 -5.86 6.78 16.62
CA GLY A 141 -6.37 6.69 17.99
C GLY A 141 -5.62 7.57 18.99
N ARG A 142 -4.32 7.82 18.76
CA ARG A 142 -3.52 8.78 19.55
C ARG A 142 -3.84 10.24 19.25
N ARG A 143 -4.42 10.54 18.09
CA ARG A 143 -4.74 11.91 17.68
C ARG A 143 -6.12 12.37 18.17
N SER A 144 -6.97 11.42 18.57
CA SER A 144 -8.32 11.66 19.11
C SER A 144 -8.39 11.63 20.66
N ARG A 145 -7.26 11.44 21.35
CA ARG A 145 -7.14 11.60 22.80
C ARG A 145 -6.38 12.89 23.11
#